data_AF-A0A522DJR3-F1
#
_entry.id   AF-A0A522DJR3-F1
#
_cell.length_a   1.000
_cell.length_b   1.000
_cell.length_c   1.000
_cell.angle_alpha   90.00
_cell.angle_beta   90.00
_cell.angle_gamma   90.00
#
_symmetry.space_group_name_H-M   'P 1'
#
loop_
_entity.id
_entity.type
_entity.pdbx_description
1 polymer ?
#
loop_
_entity_poly.entity_id
_entity_poly.type
_entity_poly.pdbx_seq_one_letter_code
_entity_poly.pdbx_strand_id
1 'polypeptide(L)' 'MTNTDNKAEFEGVKALKFSDSGKALLCSGLKEGSDTWVPVSQIHEDSEVFESGHEGTLIVSLWWATQAKLV' A
#
# COMPACT_ATOMS: atom_id res chain seq x y z
N MET A 1 2.70 18.96 19.30
CA MET A 1 2.89 17.54 19.67
C MET A 1 2.47 16.74 18.46
N THR A 2 3.44 16.18 17.75
CA THR A 2 3.28 15.42 16.51
C THR A 2 2.39 14.21 16.80
N ASN A 3 1.18 14.20 16.23
CA ASN A 3 0.28 13.05 16.32
C ASN A 3 1.02 11.84 15.77
N THR A 4 1.25 10.85 16.63
CA THR A 4 1.81 9.54 16.32
C THR A 4 1.15 8.97 15.07
N ASP A 5 1.94 8.80 14.01
CA ASP A 5 1.53 8.37 12.68
C ASP A 5 0.63 7.11 12.71
N ASN A 6 -0.65 7.28 12.36
CA ASN A 6 -1.58 6.19 12.07
C ASN A 6 -1.28 5.57 10.69
N LYS A 7 -0.01 5.24 10.40
CA LYS A 7 0.44 4.71 9.11
C LYS A 7 1.16 3.37 9.30
N ALA A 8 1.17 2.56 8.26
CA ALA A 8 1.97 1.35 8.15
C ALA A 8 2.82 1.46 6.88
N GLU A 9 4.09 1.09 7.00
CA GLU A 9 5.09 1.20 5.95
C GLU A 9 5.57 -0.20 5.56
N PHE A 10 5.63 -0.45 4.26
CA PHE A 10 6.04 -1.72 3.70
C PHE A 10 7.13 -1.46 2.65
N GLU A 11 8.34 -1.91 2.93
CA GLU A 11 9.47 -1.80 2.01
C GLU A 11 9.46 -2.91 0.95
N GLY A 12 10.04 -2.64 -0.23
CA GLY A 12 10.16 -3.63 -1.30
C GLY A 12 8.81 -4.03 -1.92
N VAL A 13 7.80 -3.17 -1.81
CA VAL A 13 6.50 -3.40 -2.41
C VAL A 13 6.54 -3.02 -3.86
N LYS A 14 5.95 -3.86 -4.71
CA LYS A 14 5.85 -3.63 -6.14
C LYS A 14 4.41 -3.50 -6.58
N ALA A 15 4.09 -2.40 -7.24
CA ALA A 15 2.80 -2.21 -7.89
C ALA A 15 2.77 -2.98 -9.22
N LEU A 16 1.82 -3.90 -9.34
CA LEU A 16 1.64 -4.73 -10.52
C LEU A 16 0.70 -4.08 -11.53
N LYS A 17 -0.49 -3.65 -11.09
CA LYS A 17 -1.51 -3.03 -11.95
C LYS A 17 -2.57 -2.26 -11.17
N PHE A 18 -3.23 -1.32 -11.83
CA PHE A 18 -4.48 -0.74 -11.33
C PHE A 18 -5.69 -1.65 -11.56
N SER A 19 -6.74 -1.45 -10.75
CA SER A 19 -8.06 -2.01 -11.00
C SER A 19 -8.70 -1.37 -12.22
N ASP A 20 -9.70 -2.02 -12.82
CA ASP A 20 -10.42 -1.48 -14.00
C ASP A 20 -11.05 -0.09 -13.73
N SER A 21 -11.35 0.20 -12.46
CA SER A 21 -11.87 1.48 -11.98
C SER A 21 -10.81 2.51 -11.59
N GLY A 22 -9.52 2.15 -11.56
CA GLY A 22 -8.42 3.00 -11.11
C GLY A 22 -8.43 3.32 -9.60
N LYS A 23 -9.28 2.68 -8.81
CA LYS A 23 -9.46 2.97 -7.37
C LYS A 23 -8.59 2.12 -6.45
N ALA A 24 -7.97 1.06 -6.98
CA ALA A 24 -7.07 0.20 -6.23
C ALA A 24 -5.84 -0.16 -7.06
N LEU A 25 -4.73 -0.36 -6.37
CA LEU A 25 -3.45 -0.78 -6.90
C LEU A 25 -3.15 -2.20 -6.38
N LEU A 26 -2.87 -3.13 -7.27
CA LEU A 26 -2.45 -4.48 -6.90
C LEU A 26 -0.96 -4.43 -6.56
N CYS A 27 -0.63 -4.73 -5.31
CA CYS A 27 0.73 -4.67 -4.80
C CYS A 27 1.20 -6.07 -4.37
N SER A 28 2.38 -6.48 -4.81
CA SER A 28 3.07 -7.67 -4.32
C SER A 28 4.10 -7.29 -3.26
N GLY A 29 4.42 -8.21 -2.35
CA GLY A 29 5.42 -8.00 -1.30
C GLY A 29 4.86 -7.48 0.03
N LEU A 30 3.57 -7.11 0.09
CA LEU A 30 2.89 -6.76 1.33
C LEU A 30 2.73 -7.95 2.29
N LYS A 31 2.63 -9.15 1.72
CA LYS A 31 2.58 -10.40 2.45
C LYS A 31 3.21 -11.49 1.60
N GLU A 32 4.00 -12.34 2.24
CA GLU A 32 4.73 -13.40 1.56
C GLU A 32 3.79 -14.29 0.74
N GLY A 33 4.07 -14.42 -0.56
CA GLY A 33 3.33 -15.29 -1.46
C GLY A 33 1.94 -14.81 -1.87
N SER A 34 1.55 -13.57 -1.59
CA SER A 34 0.23 -13.04 -1.99
C SER A 34 0.28 -11.60 -2.49
N ASP A 35 -0.41 -11.37 -3.61
CA ASP A 35 -0.70 -10.03 -4.11
C ASP A 35 -1.93 -9.46 -3.40
N THR A 36 -1.86 -8.19 -3.00
CA THR A 36 -2.91 -7.52 -2.24
C THR A 36 -3.40 -6.27 -2.97
N TRP A 37 -4.71 -6.12 -3.07
CA TRP A 37 -5.31 -4.90 -3.60
C TRP A 37 -5.34 -3.83 -2.51
N VAL A 38 -4.63 -2.74 -2.76
CA VAL A 38 -4.57 -1.57 -1.89
C VAL A 38 -5.45 -0.48 -2.48
N PRO A 39 -6.49 0.00 -1.78
CA PRO A 39 -7.25 1.15 -2.25
C PRO A 39 -6.36 2.38 -2.31
N VAL A 40 -6.41 3.13 -3.42
CA VAL A 40 -5.59 4.33 -3.62
C VAL A 40 -5.87 5.38 -2.54
N SER A 41 -7.10 5.43 -2.01
CA SER A 41 -7.47 6.32 -0.90
C SER A 41 -6.80 5.99 0.43
N GLN A 42 -6.20 4.81 0.57
CA GLN A 42 -5.44 4.40 1.75
C GLN A 42 -3.94 4.57 1.57
N ILE A 43 -3.45 4.82 0.35
CA ILE A 43 -2.05 5.05 0.06
C ILE A 43 -1.72 6.50 0.41
N HIS A 44 -0.70 6.71 1.22
CA HIS A 44 -0.23 8.03 1.60
C HIS A 44 0.52 8.68 0.43
N GLU A 45 0.46 10.01 0.31
CA GLU A 45 1.18 10.79 -0.71
C GLU A 45 2.72 10.70 -0.61
N ASP A 46 3.23 10.20 0.52
CA ASP A 46 4.66 9.95 0.76
C ASP A 46 5.12 8.56 0.29
N SER A 47 4.21 7.73 -0.24
CA SER A 47 4.53 6.41 -0.79
C SER A 47 5.44 6.56 -2.02
N GLU A 48 6.29 5.59 -2.33
CA GLU A 48 7.03 5.56 -3.61
C GLU A 48 6.27 4.74 -4.65
N VAL A 49 5.34 3.91 -4.18
CA VAL A 49 4.52 3.00 -4.97
C VAL A 49 3.18 3.67 -5.27
N PHE A 50 3.11 4.35 -6.42
CA PHE A 50 1.89 5.03 -6.90
C PHE A 50 1.36 4.52 -8.23
N GLU A 51 2.21 3.94 -9.07
CA GLU A 51 1.85 3.54 -10.42
C GLU A 51 2.31 2.12 -10.74
N SER A 52 1.67 1.51 -11.72
CA SER A 52 1.98 0.14 -12.13
C SER A 52 3.41 0.06 -12.66
N GLY A 53 4.19 -0.90 -12.16
CA GLY A 53 5.60 -1.06 -12.48
C GLY A 53 6.56 -0.37 -11.52
N HIS A 54 6.07 0.45 -10.57
CA HIS A 54 6.91 1.04 -9.53
C HIS A 54 7.17 0.03 -8.40
N GLU A 55 8.38 0.09 -7.84
CA GLU A 55 8.82 -0.69 -6.70
C GLU A 55 9.49 0.25 -5.70
N GLY A 56 9.16 0.11 -4.42
CA GLY A 56 9.65 0.99 -3.36
C GLY A 56 8.88 0.82 -2.07
N THR A 57 8.90 1.86 -1.23
CA THR A 57 8.15 1.86 0.02
C THR A 57 6.68 2.21 -0.22
N LEU A 58 5.77 1.29 0.13
CA LEU A 58 4.34 1.58 0.17
C LEU A 58 3.95 2.05 1.58
N ILE A 59 3.39 3.25 1.65
CA ILE A 59 2.88 3.81 2.90
C ILE A 59 1.35 3.79 2.85
N VAL A 60 0.70 3.15 3.81
CA VAL A 60 -0.76 3.07 3.91
C VAL A 60 -1.26 3.47 5.29
N SER A 61 -2.58 3.69 5.43
CA SER A 61 -3.18 3.89 6.76
C SER A 61 -3.04 2.63 7.63
N LEU A 62 -2.68 2.83 8.91
CA LEU A 62 -2.53 1.75 9.89
C LEU A 62 -3.85 1.00 10.10
N TRP A 63 -4.97 1.73 10.14
CA TRP A 63 -6.30 1.14 10.26
C TRP A 63 -6.57 0.14 9.13
N TRP A 64 -6.28 0.52 7.88
CA TRP A 64 -6.48 -0.38 6.74
C TRP A 64 -5.54 -1.59 6.81
N ALA A 65 -4.26 -1.37 7.15
CA ALA A 65 -3.29 -2.46 7.29
C ALA A 65 -3.73 -3.49 8.34
N THR A 66 -4.26 -3.03 9.49
CA THR A 66 -4.83 -3.92 10.52
C THR A 66 -6.06 -4.69 9.99
N GLN A 67 -6.99 -4.02 9.30
CA GLN A 67 -8.16 -4.70 8.70
C GLN A 67 -7.76 -5.73 7.65
N ALA A 68 -6.71 -5.43 6.86
CA ALA A 68 -6.16 -6.31 5.84
C ALA A 68 -5.28 -7.44 6.41
N LYS A 69 -5.02 -7.45 7.73
CA LYS A 69 -4.12 -8.40 8.41
C LYS A 69 -2.71 -8.41 7.83
N LEU A 70 -2.21 -7.22 7.52
CA LEU A 70 -0.83 -6.98 7.07
C LEU A 70 0.11 -6.63 8.22
N VAL A 71 -0.45 -6.26 9.38
CA VAL A 71 0.22 -6.00 10.67
C VAL A 71 -0.55 -6.65 11.81
#